data_AF-A0A2T0V557-F1
#
_entry.id   AF-A0A2T0V557-F1
#
_cell.length_a   1.000
_cell.length_b   1.000
_cell.length_c   1.000
_cell.angle_alpha   90.00
_cell.angle_beta   90.00
_cell.angle_gamma   90.00
#
_symmetry.space_group_name_H-M   'P 1'
#
loop_
_entity.id
_entity.type
_entity.pdbx_description
1 polymer ?
#
loop_
_entity_poly.entity_id
_entity_poly.type
_entity_poly.pdbx_seq_one_letter_code
_entity_poly.pdbx_strand_id
1 'polypeptide(L)'
;MRVPSKRLTQKWPEVVMRLVQRCVPFQRTPRHSSSVPSLQLKGECRSGQVYLVGAGSGDMELLTLKAARLLMQADAVVYDRLVGDDVLGLIPLSAERYYVGKASGHHSMPQADIGALMVKLAAAGKSVVRLKGGDPGIFARMGEELAALAEAGVPAQIVPGITAASAAAASLGIPLTDRGHSQQLRFITAQLCREGGAPEWQTLARRDETLVFYMGLSKVDAICEGLRGAGLPDDWPIMLVAKASLPEQQALVGTLADMPKRLAEHPLPSPCVILVGSVVNLVAQSPANANGLAGIIEAVDLT
;
A
#
# COMPACT_ATOMS: atom_id res chain seq x y z
N MET A 1 -76.08 27.54 -23.60
CA MET A 1 -77.10 26.83 -22.80
C MET A 1 -76.54 25.49 -22.34
N ARG A 2 -76.64 25.22 -21.03
CA ARG A 2 -76.74 23.91 -20.35
C ARG A 2 -75.61 22.87 -20.47
N VAL A 3 -74.83 22.77 -19.38
CA VAL A 3 -74.36 21.52 -18.71
C VAL A 3 -75.61 20.75 -18.21
N PRO A 4 -75.75 19.39 -18.15
CA PRO A 4 -74.94 18.39 -17.40
C PRO A 4 -74.83 16.99 -18.11
N SER A 5 -74.22 15.89 -17.64
CA SER A 5 -74.33 15.22 -16.34
C SER A 5 -73.31 14.06 -16.14
N LYS A 6 -72.70 14.05 -14.93
CA LYS A 6 -72.56 12.94 -13.95
C LYS A 6 -72.35 11.49 -14.46
N ARG A 7 -71.16 10.91 -14.20
CA ARG A 7 -70.76 10.05 -13.04
C ARG A 7 -71.22 8.59 -13.12
N LEU A 8 -70.22 7.70 -13.21
CA LEU A 8 -70.13 6.36 -12.58
C LEU A 8 -68.61 6.03 -12.56
N THR A 9 -67.82 6.41 -11.54
CA THR A 9 -67.57 5.77 -10.23
C THR A 9 -67.11 4.31 -10.26
N GLN A 10 -65.99 4.09 -9.54
CA GLN A 10 -65.43 2.82 -9.00
C GLN A 10 -64.69 1.94 -10.03
N LYS A 11 -63.43 1.55 -9.84
CA LYS A 11 -62.84 0.99 -8.61
C LYS A 11 -61.30 1.09 -8.59
N TRP A 12 -60.69 2.20 -8.16
CA TRP A 12 -59.26 2.19 -7.78
C TRP A 12 -58.92 3.17 -6.63
N PRO A 13 -59.59 3.09 -5.45
CA PRO A 13 -58.91 3.55 -4.22
C PRO A 13 -58.89 2.56 -3.03
N GLU A 14 -59.42 1.33 -3.14
CA GLU A 14 -59.38 0.39 -2.00
C GLU A 14 -58.11 -0.47 -1.92
N VAL A 15 -57.31 -0.55 -3.00
CA VAL A 15 -56.02 -1.27 -2.99
C VAL A 15 -54.89 -0.44 -2.38
N VAL A 16 -54.95 0.90 -2.50
CA VAL A 16 -53.93 1.80 -1.95
C VAL A 16 -54.11 2.02 -0.44
N MET A 17 -55.33 1.87 0.09
CA MET A 17 -55.60 2.07 1.52
C MET A 17 -55.30 0.87 2.42
N ARG A 18 -55.04 -0.34 1.88
CA ARG A 18 -54.59 -1.49 2.69
C ARG A 18 -53.07 -1.58 2.88
N LEU A 19 -52.30 -0.72 2.21
CA LEU A 19 -50.85 -0.60 2.43
C LEU A 19 -50.47 0.50 3.45
N VAL A 20 -51.44 1.30 3.92
CA VAL A 20 -51.19 2.41 4.86
C VAL A 20 -51.57 2.08 6.32
N GLN A 21 -52.06 0.86 6.61
CA GLN A 21 -52.45 0.45 7.98
C GLN A 21 -51.57 -0.66 8.61
N ARG A 22 -50.28 -0.70 8.26
CA ARG A 22 -49.24 -1.18 9.19
C ARG A 22 -48.34 -0.02 9.59
N CYS A 23 -48.97 1.01 10.15
CA CYS A 23 -48.35 1.91 11.10
C CYS A 23 -48.00 1.12 12.36
N VAL A 24 -46.75 0.71 12.49
CA VAL A 24 -46.06 1.01 13.75
C VAL A 24 -45.19 2.22 13.41
N PRO A 25 -45.45 3.41 13.96
CA PRO A 25 -44.50 4.48 13.84
C PRO A 25 -43.26 4.00 14.58
N PHE A 26 -42.21 3.65 13.84
CA PHE A 26 -40.87 3.74 14.41
C PHE A 26 -40.67 5.23 14.67
N GLN A 27 -41.09 5.67 15.87
CA GLN A 27 -40.66 6.93 16.42
C GLN A 27 -39.14 6.85 16.39
N ARG A 28 -38.53 7.44 15.35
CA ARG A 28 -37.19 7.99 15.50
C ARG A 28 -37.37 9.02 16.60
N THR A 29 -37.10 8.60 17.83
CA THR A 29 -36.59 9.51 18.84
C THR A 29 -35.59 10.41 18.13
N PRO A 30 -35.63 11.74 18.33
CA PRO A 30 -34.58 12.58 17.80
C PRO A 30 -33.30 11.98 18.38
N ARG A 31 -32.51 11.29 17.54
CA ARG A 31 -31.15 10.95 17.92
C ARG A 31 -30.58 12.31 18.25
N HIS A 32 -30.23 12.49 19.52
CA HIS A 32 -29.40 13.58 19.99
C HIS A 32 -28.44 13.93 18.86
N SER A 33 -28.27 15.22 18.59
CA SER A 33 -27.17 15.73 17.79
C SER A 33 -25.86 15.22 18.41
N SER A 34 -25.52 13.97 18.13
CA SER A 34 -24.23 13.40 18.37
C SER A 34 -23.39 14.10 17.33
N SER A 35 -22.84 15.25 17.73
CA SER A 35 -21.70 15.83 17.05
C SER A 35 -20.77 14.67 16.77
N VAL A 36 -20.62 14.32 15.49
CA VAL A 36 -19.55 13.40 15.11
C VAL A 36 -18.30 14.02 15.70
N PRO A 37 -17.54 13.30 16.57
CA PRO A 37 -16.35 13.87 17.16
C PRO A 37 -15.47 14.40 16.02
N SER A 38 -15.23 15.72 16.00
CA SER A 38 -14.28 16.26 15.04
C SER A 38 -12.91 15.66 15.37
N LEU A 39 -12.31 15.00 14.39
CA LEU A 39 -10.99 14.40 14.56
C LEU A 39 -9.97 15.53 14.67
N GLN A 40 -9.72 16.02 15.88
CA GLN A 40 -8.71 17.04 16.13
C GLN A 40 -7.31 16.41 16.01
N LEU A 41 -6.75 16.45 14.81
CA LEU A 41 -5.38 16.03 14.58
C LEU A 41 -4.44 17.04 15.26
N LYS A 42 -3.77 16.61 16.33
CA LYS A 42 -2.84 17.46 17.08
C LYS A 42 -1.51 17.63 16.33
N GLY A 43 -0.98 18.85 16.38
CA GLY A 43 0.35 19.21 15.89
C GLY A 43 0.32 19.95 14.56
N GLU A 44 1.26 20.89 14.42
CA GLU A 44 1.52 21.66 13.19
C GLU A 44 2.92 21.35 12.68
N CYS A 45 3.13 21.56 11.39
CA CYS A 45 4.46 21.65 10.82
C CYS A 45 5.25 22.78 11.50
N ARG A 46 6.51 22.52 11.83
CA ARG A 46 7.41 23.50 12.44
C ARG A 46 8.41 24.01 11.42
N SER A 47 8.63 25.31 11.43
CA SER A 47 9.69 25.97 10.65
C SER A 47 11.05 25.35 10.97
N GLY A 48 11.85 25.12 9.93
CA GLY A 48 13.20 24.55 10.04
C GLY A 48 13.25 23.08 10.45
N GLN A 49 12.13 22.35 10.36
CA GLN A 49 12.05 20.93 10.68
C GLN A 49 11.81 20.07 9.43
N VAL A 50 12.42 18.89 9.42
CA VAL A 50 12.20 17.88 8.38
C VAL A 50 11.33 16.74 8.92
N TYR A 51 10.39 16.28 8.10
CA TYR A 51 9.53 15.13 8.38
C TYR A 51 9.77 14.05 7.34
N LEU A 52 10.30 12.89 7.74
CA LEU A 52 10.42 11.72 6.87
C LEU A 52 9.11 10.94 6.96
N VAL A 53 8.29 11.02 5.91
CA VAL A 53 6.90 10.57 5.92
C VAL A 53 6.71 9.41 4.95
N GLY A 54 6.14 8.31 5.45
CA GLY A 54 5.67 7.20 4.63
C GLY A 54 4.37 7.54 3.91
N ALA A 55 4.38 7.43 2.59
CA ALA A 55 3.22 7.64 1.74
C ALA A 55 2.29 6.41 1.68
N GLY A 56 2.72 5.26 2.22
CA GLY A 56 1.99 4.00 2.04
C GLY A 56 2.31 3.34 0.70
N SER A 57 1.64 2.21 0.42
CA SER A 57 1.91 1.34 -0.73
C SER A 57 1.36 1.84 -2.07
N GLY A 58 0.53 2.88 -2.07
CA GLY A 58 -0.07 3.45 -3.27
C GLY A 58 -1.40 4.11 -2.99
N ASP A 59 -2.36 3.35 -2.45
CA ASP A 59 -3.69 3.85 -2.08
C ASP A 59 -3.59 5.00 -1.08
N MET A 60 -4.19 6.14 -1.42
CA MET A 60 -4.21 7.32 -0.57
C MET A 60 -4.93 7.07 0.77
N GLU A 61 -5.90 6.14 0.82
CA GLU A 61 -6.61 5.81 2.06
C GLU A 61 -5.75 5.03 3.06
N LEU A 62 -4.61 4.50 2.61
CA LEU A 62 -3.60 3.88 3.49
C LEU A 62 -2.61 4.90 4.08
N LEU A 63 -2.76 6.19 3.80
CA LEU A 63 -2.01 7.22 4.49
C LEU A 63 -2.36 7.23 5.98
N THR A 64 -1.35 7.41 6.82
CA THR A 64 -1.62 7.72 8.22
C THR A 64 -2.21 9.12 8.33
N LEU A 65 -3.10 9.32 9.31
CA LEU A 65 -3.68 10.64 9.59
C LEU A 65 -2.61 11.72 9.82
N LYS A 66 -1.47 11.35 10.40
CA LYS A 66 -0.34 12.24 10.61
C LYS A 66 0.37 12.59 9.30
N ALA A 67 0.53 11.62 8.38
CA ALA A 67 1.11 11.86 7.07
C ALA A 67 0.25 12.84 6.26
N ALA A 68 -1.06 12.58 6.16
CA ALA A 68 -1.99 13.46 5.46
C ALA A 68 -1.98 14.89 6.01
N ARG A 69 -2.03 15.05 7.35
CA ARG A 69 -1.95 16.37 7.99
C ARG A 69 -0.66 17.11 7.64
N LEU A 70 0.50 16.47 7.79
CA LEU A 70 1.79 17.12 7.53
C LEU A 70 1.93 17.50 6.06
N LEU A 71 1.46 16.65 5.14
CA LEU A 71 1.51 16.91 3.71
C LEU A 71 0.68 18.13 3.31
N MET A 72 -0.47 18.33 3.96
CA MET A 72 -1.34 19.50 3.77
C MET A 72 -0.80 20.80 4.41
N GLN A 73 0.21 20.73 5.27
CA GLN A 73 0.72 21.87 6.05
C GLN A 73 2.15 22.27 5.68
N ALA A 74 2.91 21.41 4.99
CA ALA A 74 4.33 21.65 4.73
C ALA A 74 4.57 22.76 3.71
N ASP A 75 5.65 23.51 3.91
CA ASP A 75 6.09 24.56 2.98
C ASP A 75 6.81 23.97 1.76
N ALA A 76 7.51 22.85 1.94
CA ALA A 76 8.20 22.14 0.87
C ALA A 76 8.04 20.63 0.98
N VAL A 77 7.80 19.96 -0.15
CA VAL A 77 7.65 18.50 -0.26
C VAL A 77 8.68 17.94 -1.23
N VAL A 78 9.57 17.09 -0.71
CA VAL A 78 10.59 16.34 -1.46
C VAL A 78 10.12 14.89 -1.62
N TYR A 79 9.79 14.47 -2.83
CA TYR A 79 9.14 13.17 -3.07
C TYR A 79 9.82 12.34 -4.18
N ASP A 80 9.72 11.02 -4.05
CA ASP A 80 10.28 10.08 -5.02
C ASP A 80 9.22 9.50 -5.97
N ARG A 81 9.66 8.64 -6.88
CA ARG A 81 8.84 8.06 -7.95
C ARG A 81 7.70 7.17 -7.43
N LEU A 82 7.81 6.59 -6.24
CA LEU A 82 6.83 5.60 -5.77
C LEU A 82 5.57 6.23 -5.18
N VAL A 83 5.53 7.56 -5.03
CA VAL A 83 4.35 8.27 -4.55
C VAL A 83 3.40 8.50 -5.73
N GLY A 84 2.15 8.02 -5.60
CA GLY A 84 1.12 8.17 -6.63
C GLY A 84 0.49 9.56 -6.67
N ASP A 85 -0.15 9.88 -7.80
CA ASP A 85 -0.72 11.20 -8.08
C ASP A 85 -1.82 11.61 -7.09
N ASP A 86 -2.63 10.67 -6.60
CA ASP A 86 -3.68 10.96 -5.61
C ASP A 86 -3.10 11.49 -4.30
N VAL A 87 -1.98 10.92 -3.84
CA VAL A 87 -1.25 11.42 -2.65
C VAL A 87 -0.62 12.78 -2.94
N LEU A 88 -0.02 12.97 -4.11
CA LEU A 88 0.56 14.26 -4.50
C LEU A 88 -0.51 15.35 -4.65
N GLY A 89 -1.75 14.99 -4.97
CA GLY A 89 -2.91 15.87 -5.03
C GLY A 89 -3.27 16.52 -3.69
N LEU A 90 -2.85 15.92 -2.56
CA LEU A 90 -3.05 16.49 -1.22
C LEU A 90 -2.12 17.67 -0.92
N ILE A 91 -1.04 17.83 -1.70
CA ILE A 91 -0.05 18.90 -1.50
C ILE A 91 -0.67 20.24 -1.91
N PRO A 92 -0.74 21.25 -1.03
CA PRO A 92 -1.27 22.57 -1.38
C PRO A 92 -0.51 23.20 -2.56
N LEU A 93 -1.18 24.03 -3.35
CA LEU A 93 -0.54 24.78 -4.45
C LEU A 93 0.52 25.78 -3.96
N SER A 94 0.41 26.23 -2.70
CA SER A 94 1.38 27.12 -2.06
C SER A 94 2.68 26.41 -1.64
N ALA A 95 2.68 25.08 -1.56
CA ALA A 95 3.84 24.31 -1.16
C ALA A 95 4.78 24.07 -2.35
N GLU A 96 6.08 24.22 -2.13
CA GLU A 96 7.09 23.91 -3.13
C GLU A 96 7.24 22.39 -3.30
N ARG A 97 7.37 21.92 -4.53
CA ARG A 97 7.43 20.48 -4.86
C ARG A 97 8.76 20.13 -5.53
N TYR A 98 9.48 19.19 -4.94
CA TYR A 98 10.79 18.73 -5.42
C TYR A 98 10.75 17.23 -5.73
N TYR A 99 10.73 16.90 -7.01
CA TYR A 99 10.84 15.51 -7.47
C TYR A 99 12.31 15.07 -7.44
N VAL A 100 12.61 13.97 -6.73
CA VAL A 100 13.97 13.41 -6.60
C VAL A 100 14.09 11.96 -7.10
N GLY A 101 13.06 11.45 -7.77
CA GLY A 101 13.02 10.09 -8.30
C GLY A 101 13.85 9.87 -9.57
N LYS A 102 14.21 8.60 -9.84
CA LYS A 102 14.79 8.17 -11.12
C LYS A 102 13.69 8.03 -12.18
N ALA A 103 13.54 9.00 -13.08
CA ALA A 103 12.84 8.77 -14.33
C ALA A 103 13.76 7.97 -15.28
N SER A 104 13.24 6.96 -15.97
CA SER A 104 13.98 6.25 -17.01
C SER A 104 14.50 7.27 -18.03
N GLY A 105 15.82 7.42 -18.14
CA GLY A 105 16.48 8.36 -19.06
C GLY A 105 16.95 9.70 -18.48
N HIS A 106 16.71 10.01 -17.20
CA HIS A 106 17.22 11.23 -16.55
C HIS A 106 18.19 10.90 -15.42
N HIS A 107 19.22 11.74 -15.24
CA HIS A 107 20.19 11.60 -14.15
C HIS A 107 19.47 11.70 -12.79
N SER A 108 19.51 10.61 -12.03
CA SER A 108 19.07 10.56 -10.63
C SER A 108 19.76 11.63 -9.81
N MET A 109 19.05 12.30 -8.90
CA MET A 109 19.72 13.02 -7.83
C MET A 109 20.44 11.98 -6.93
N PRO A 110 21.75 12.12 -6.69
CA PRO A 110 22.47 11.36 -5.69
C PRO A 110 21.84 11.51 -4.29
N GLN A 111 22.00 10.49 -3.44
CA GLN A 111 21.40 10.52 -2.10
C GLN A 111 21.92 11.68 -1.24
N ALA A 112 23.21 12.00 -1.38
CA ALA A 112 23.84 13.13 -0.71
C ALA A 112 23.17 14.46 -1.09
N ASP A 113 22.82 14.63 -2.36
CA ASP A 113 22.18 15.84 -2.87
C ASP A 113 20.73 15.98 -2.36
N ILE A 114 20.02 14.86 -2.16
CA ILE A 114 18.70 14.85 -1.51
C ILE A 114 18.82 15.33 -0.05
N GLY A 115 19.82 14.81 0.67
CA GLY A 115 20.15 15.27 2.02
C GLY A 115 20.44 16.77 2.08
N ALA A 116 21.33 17.25 1.20
CA ALA A 116 21.70 18.65 1.10
C ALA A 116 20.51 19.55 0.73
N LEU A 117 19.62 19.09 -0.16
CA LEU A 117 18.38 19.80 -0.49
C LEU A 117 17.49 19.98 0.74
N MET A 118 17.25 18.91 1.51
CA MET A 118 16.43 19.00 2.73
C MET A 118 17.05 19.95 3.76
N VAL A 119 18.37 19.88 3.96
CA VAL A 119 19.12 20.79 4.85
C VAL A 119 18.96 22.23 4.39
N LYS A 120 19.15 22.52 3.09
CA LYS A 120 19.00 23.85 2.51
C LYS A 120 17.58 24.41 2.74
N LEU A 121 16.56 23.60 2.50
CA LEU A 121 15.16 24.02 2.68
C LEU A 121 14.86 24.31 4.16
N ALA A 122 15.27 23.43 5.06
CA ALA A 122 15.09 23.63 6.50
C ALA A 122 15.86 24.86 7.01
N ALA A 123 17.10 25.08 6.56
CA ALA A 123 17.88 26.27 6.89
C ALA A 123 17.24 27.58 6.40
N ALA A 124 16.42 27.52 5.34
CA ALA A 124 15.60 28.64 4.90
C ALA A 124 14.31 28.84 5.73
N GLY A 125 14.16 28.14 6.86
CA GLY A 125 13.01 28.23 7.75
C GLY A 125 11.78 27.46 7.27
N LYS A 126 11.90 26.60 6.25
CA LYS A 126 10.77 25.82 5.75
C LYS A 126 10.48 24.61 6.61
N SER A 127 9.21 24.27 6.75
CA SER A 127 8.79 22.94 7.15
C SER A 127 8.86 22.00 5.95
N VAL A 128 9.66 20.95 6.04
CA VAL A 128 10.01 20.09 4.89
C VAL A 128 9.45 18.70 5.09
N VAL A 129 8.63 18.21 4.18
CA VAL A 129 8.21 16.81 4.13
C VAL A 129 9.06 16.06 3.09
N ARG A 130 9.84 15.08 3.54
CA ARG A 130 10.45 14.06 2.70
C ARG A 130 9.47 12.90 2.58
N LEU A 131 8.69 12.90 1.50
CA LEU A 131 7.65 11.90 1.25
C LEU A 131 8.23 10.69 0.50
N LYS A 132 8.04 9.50 1.06
CA LYS A 132 8.67 8.26 0.58
C LYS A 132 7.61 7.18 0.37
N GLY A 133 7.67 6.45 -0.73
CA GLY A 133 6.79 5.29 -0.94
C GLY A 133 6.96 4.23 0.15
N GLY A 134 5.85 3.63 0.60
CA GLY A 134 5.82 2.63 1.66
C GLY A 134 6.12 3.21 3.04
N ASP A 135 6.99 2.52 3.77
CA ASP A 135 7.50 2.94 5.08
C ASP A 135 8.94 3.47 4.97
N PRO A 136 9.26 4.64 5.55
CA PRO A 136 10.61 5.20 5.50
C PRO A 136 11.70 4.27 6.07
N GLY A 137 11.37 3.41 7.03
CA GLY A 137 12.28 2.51 7.72
C GLY A 137 12.56 1.21 6.97
N ILE A 138 11.81 0.88 5.91
CA ILE A 138 11.93 -0.39 5.19
C ILE A 138 12.51 -0.15 3.80
N PHE A 139 13.79 -0.49 3.62
CA PHE A 139 14.53 -0.38 2.34
C PHE A 139 14.48 0.99 1.65
N ALA A 140 14.19 2.06 2.40
CA ALA A 140 14.00 3.39 1.84
C ALA A 140 15.14 4.37 2.18
N ARG A 141 16.30 3.88 2.63
CA ARG A 141 17.52 4.69 2.87
C ARG A 141 17.36 5.81 3.92
N MET A 142 16.42 5.66 4.87
CA MET A 142 16.22 6.63 5.95
C MET A 142 17.51 6.94 6.73
N GLY A 143 18.35 5.95 6.99
CA GLY A 143 19.59 6.15 7.76
C GLY A 143 20.53 7.18 7.15
N GLU A 144 20.70 7.16 5.83
CA GLU A 144 21.52 8.14 5.10
C GLU A 144 20.91 9.55 5.14
N GLU A 145 19.58 9.64 5.01
CA GLU A 145 18.85 10.91 5.10
C GLU A 145 18.95 11.52 6.50
N LEU A 146 18.77 10.71 7.55
CA LEU A 146 18.91 11.17 8.94
C LEU A 146 20.33 11.58 9.29
N ALA A 147 21.34 10.88 8.76
CA ALA A 147 22.75 11.23 8.99
C ALA A 147 23.07 12.63 8.45
N ALA A 148 22.64 12.95 7.23
CA ALA A 148 22.83 14.27 6.64
C ALA A 148 22.13 15.38 7.44
N LEU A 149 20.92 15.12 7.95
CA LEU A 149 20.19 16.07 8.80
C LEU A 149 20.87 16.27 10.15
N ALA A 150 21.36 15.18 10.76
CA ALA A 150 22.07 15.22 12.03
C ALA A 150 23.39 16.01 11.92
N GLU A 151 24.16 15.79 10.85
CA GLU A 151 25.41 16.53 10.58
C GLU A 151 25.16 18.04 10.46
N ALA A 152 24.03 18.44 9.88
CA ALA A 152 23.63 19.84 9.75
C ALA A 152 22.86 20.41 10.97
N GLY A 153 22.66 19.62 12.04
CA GLY A 153 21.89 20.05 13.21
C GLY A 153 20.39 20.31 12.94
N VAL A 154 19.84 19.74 11.88
CA VAL A 154 18.43 19.91 11.49
C VAL A 154 17.55 18.91 12.21
N PRO A 155 16.52 19.35 12.98
CA PRO A 155 15.62 18.43 13.66
C PRO A 155 14.79 17.64 12.65
N ALA A 156 14.65 16.34 12.91
CA ALA A 156 13.87 15.43 12.08
C ALA A 156 12.79 14.71 12.88
N GLN A 157 11.65 14.42 12.24
CA GLN A 157 10.63 13.53 12.77
C GLN A 157 10.29 12.45 11.75
N ILE A 158 10.14 11.21 12.22
CA ILE A 158 9.72 10.09 11.39
C ILE A 158 8.21 9.88 11.54
N VAL A 159 7.54 9.65 10.41
CA VAL A 159 6.14 9.22 10.35
C VAL A 159 6.09 7.92 9.57
N PRO A 160 5.77 6.78 10.22
CA PRO A 160 5.71 5.50 9.56
C PRO A 160 4.58 5.45 8.53
N GLY A 161 4.71 4.53 7.58
CA GLY A 161 3.72 4.27 6.53
C GLY A 161 3.38 2.79 6.41
N ILE A 162 2.29 2.48 5.71
CA ILE A 162 1.95 1.09 5.39
C ILE A 162 2.93 0.58 4.33
N THR A 163 3.69 -0.46 4.69
CA THR A 163 4.66 -1.05 3.77
C THR A 163 4.00 -1.92 2.70
N ALA A 164 4.64 -2.07 1.53
CA ALA A 164 4.08 -2.82 0.41
C ALA A 164 3.78 -4.28 0.76
N ALA A 165 4.59 -4.91 1.63
CA ALA A 165 4.33 -6.26 2.11
C ALA A 165 2.97 -6.39 2.81
N SER A 166 2.67 -5.48 3.73
CA SER A 166 1.42 -5.50 4.50
C SER A 166 0.22 -5.23 3.61
N ALA A 167 0.34 -4.28 2.68
CA ALA A 167 -0.71 -3.98 1.73
C ALA A 167 -0.99 -5.15 0.77
N ALA A 168 0.07 -5.79 0.24
CA ALA A 168 -0.05 -6.94 -0.65
C ALA A 168 -0.69 -8.15 0.03
N ALA A 169 -0.29 -8.44 1.28
CA ALA A 169 -0.88 -9.53 2.04
C ALA A 169 -2.37 -9.25 2.34
N ALA A 170 -2.69 -8.03 2.79
CA ALA A 170 -4.06 -7.63 3.08
C ALA A 170 -4.96 -7.64 1.83
N SER A 171 -4.45 -7.20 0.68
CA SER A 171 -5.23 -7.14 -0.57
C SER A 171 -5.53 -8.51 -1.18
N LEU A 172 -4.75 -9.54 -0.81
CA LEU A 172 -5.03 -10.95 -1.14
C LEU A 172 -5.59 -11.73 0.06
N GLY A 173 -5.96 -11.02 1.12
CA GLY A 173 -6.69 -11.59 2.24
C GLY A 173 -5.89 -12.58 3.10
N ILE A 174 -4.56 -12.48 3.11
CA ILE A 174 -3.71 -13.36 3.90
C ILE A 174 -2.93 -12.59 4.97
N PRO A 175 -2.58 -13.25 6.10
CA PRO A 175 -1.66 -12.65 7.05
C PRO A 175 -0.21 -12.81 6.58
N LEU A 176 0.68 -11.94 7.08
CA LEU A 176 2.14 -12.13 6.91
C LEU A 176 2.70 -13.19 7.87
N THR A 177 2.00 -13.45 8.98
CA THR A 177 2.37 -14.42 10.02
C THR A 177 1.12 -15.16 10.47
N ASP A 178 1.20 -16.47 10.66
CA ASP A 178 0.12 -17.28 11.19
C ASP A 178 0.69 -18.44 12.01
N ARG A 179 0.02 -18.84 13.10
CA ARG A 179 0.56 -19.84 14.04
C ARG A 179 0.74 -21.22 13.40
N GLY A 180 -0.12 -21.60 12.46
CA GLY A 180 -0.06 -22.88 11.76
C GLY A 180 0.88 -22.88 10.55
N HIS A 181 1.26 -21.69 10.07
CA HIS A 181 2.01 -21.53 8.83
C HIS A 181 3.41 -20.92 9.03
N SER A 182 3.49 -19.78 9.72
CA SER A 182 4.69 -18.97 9.82
C SER A 182 4.71 -18.09 11.07
N GLN A 183 5.68 -18.35 11.95
CA GLN A 183 5.86 -17.59 13.20
C GLN A 183 6.93 -16.50 13.06
N GLN A 184 7.58 -16.42 11.90
CA GLN A 184 8.67 -15.50 11.62
C GLN A 184 8.41 -14.76 10.29
N LEU A 185 8.83 -13.51 10.22
CA LEU A 185 8.70 -12.69 9.02
C LEU A 185 10.05 -12.04 8.72
N ARG A 186 10.53 -12.19 7.48
CA ARG A 186 11.80 -11.60 7.06
C ARG A 186 11.65 -10.76 5.81
N PHE A 187 12.01 -9.49 5.93
CA PHE A 187 12.09 -8.56 4.82
C PHE A 187 13.49 -8.60 4.22
N ILE A 188 13.57 -8.75 2.90
CA ILE A 188 14.82 -8.94 2.16
C ILE A 188 14.83 -7.99 0.95
N THR A 189 15.98 -7.40 0.66
CA THR A 189 16.22 -6.71 -0.61
C THR A 189 16.91 -7.66 -1.59
N ALA A 190 16.30 -7.90 -2.75
CA ALA A 190 16.88 -8.71 -3.80
C ALA A 190 17.97 -7.97 -4.60
N GLN A 191 18.32 -6.74 -4.22
CA GLN A 191 19.46 -6.01 -4.82
C GLN A 191 20.79 -6.74 -4.63
N LEU A 192 20.89 -7.58 -3.59
CA LEU A 192 22.06 -8.42 -3.33
C LEU A 192 22.15 -9.64 -4.25
N CYS A 193 21.08 -10.01 -4.98
CA CYS A 193 21.08 -11.09 -5.97
C CYS A 193 21.70 -10.62 -7.31
N ARG A 194 22.96 -10.18 -7.29
CA ARG A 194 23.75 -9.76 -8.47
C ARG A 194 24.81 -10.82 -8.81
N GLU A 195 25.32 -10.82 -10.04
CA GLU A 195 26.48 -11.65 -10.40
C GLU A 195 27.64 -11.33 -9.44
N GLY A 196 28.05 -12.33 -8.64
CA GLY A 196 29.10 -12.21 -7.62
C GLY A 196 28.64 -12.02 -6.16
N GLY A 197 27.33 -11.83 -5.93
CA GLY A 197 26.74 -11.80 -4.59
C GLY A 197 25.45 -12.63 -4.54
N ALA A 198 25.38 -13.58 -3.62
CA ALA A 198 24.17 -14.36 -3.38
C ALA A 198 23.72 -14.14 -1.93
N PRO A 199 22.41 -14.02 -1.65
CA PRO A 199 21.90 -14.25 -0.32
C PRO A 199 22.40 -15.59 0.22
N GLU A 200 22.61 -15.67 1.53
CA GLU A 200 22.86 -16.92 2.25
C GLU A 200 21.60 -17.80 2.21
N TRP A 201 21.33 -18.45 1.06
CA TRP A 201 20.08 -19.14 0.77
C TRP A 201 19.71 -20.19 1.83
N GLN A 202 20.71 -20.88 2.39
CA GLN A 202 20.53 -21.84 3.48
C GLN A 202 19.85 -21.22 4.71
N THR A 203 20.10 -19.94 4.99
CA THR A 203 19.47 -19.23 6.10
C THR A 203 18.04 -18.77 5.80
N LEU A 204 17.65 -18.78 4.52
CA LEU A 204 16.34 -18.37 4.03
C LEU A 204 15.39 -19.55 3.82
N ALA A 205 15.91 -20.77 3.61
CA ALA A 205 15.12 -21.97 3.32
C ALA A 205 14.40 -22.58 4.55
N ARG A 206 13.92 -21.73 5.47
CA ARG A 206 13.14 -22.12 6.63
C ARG A 206 11.66 -22.29 6.26
N ARG A 207 11.03 -23.35 6.78
CA ARG A 207 9.62 -23.65 6.52
C ARG A 207 8.64 -22.96 7.47
N ASP A 208 9.14 -22.41 8.57
CA ASP A 208 8.39 -21.72 9.63
C ASP A 208 8.40 -20.19 9.49
N GLU A 209 8.74 -19.69 8.30
CA GLU A 209 9.01 -18.28 8.02
C GLU A 209 8.32 -17.81 6.72
N THR A 210 7.86 -16.57 6.74
CA THR A 210 7.40 -15.85 5.55
C THR A 210 8.53 -14.95 5.09
N LEU A 211 9.05 -15.18 3.90
CA LEU A 211 10.03 -14.31 3.27
C LEU A 211 9.31 -13.28 2.42
N VAL A 212 9.73 -12.02 2.51
CA VAL A 212 9.25 -10.97 1.61
C VAL A 212 10.42 -10.29 0.91
N PHE A 213 10.50 -10.47 -0.40
CA PHE A 213 11.54 -9.84 -1.22
C PHE A 213 11.03 -8.56 -1.86
N TYR A 214 11.78 -7.49 -1.63
CA TYR A 214 11.64 -6.20 -2.30
C TYR A 214 12.62 -6.10 -3.46
N MET A 215 12.24 -5.37 -4.51
CA MET A 215 13.09 -5.10 -5.67
C MET A 215 13.59 -6.38 -6.36
N GLY A 216 12.81 -7.46 -6.29
CA GLY A 216 13.19 -8.79 -6.75
C GLY A 216 12.56 -9.28 -8.04
N LEU A 217 11.71 -8.48 -8.70
CA LEU A 217 10.96 -8.93 -9.88
C LEU A 217 11.86 -9.46 -11.00
N SER A 218 12.97 -8.77 -11.30
CA SER A 218 13.96 -9.23 -12.30
C SER A 218 14.87 -10.37 -11.80
N LYS A 219 14.64 -10.86 -10.57
CA LYS A 219 15.44 -11.85 -9.86
C LYS A 219 14.61 -13.06 -9.42
N VAL A 220 13.37 -13.18 -9.91
CA VAL A 220 12.45 -14.26 -9.52
C VAL A 220 13.06 -15.63 -9.80
N ASP A 221 13.69 -15.82 -10.96
CA ASP A 221 14.36 -17.08 -11.32
C ASP A 221 15.44 -17.45 -10.30
N ALA A 222 16.36 -16.52 -10.02
CA ALA A 222 17.44 -16.72 -9.06
C ALA A 222 16.93 -16.95 -7.62
N ILE A 223 15.84 -16.28 -7.21
CA ILE A 223 15.20 -16.49 -5.90
C ILE A 223 14.62 -17.91 -5.83
N CYS A 224 13.88 -18.34 -6.86
CA CYS A 224 13.27 -19.67 -6.89
C CYS A 224 14.33 -20.77 -6.90
N GLU A 225 15.35 -20.66 -7.76
CA GLU A 225 16.48 -21.60 -7.83
C GLU A 225 17.26 -21.65 -6.52
N GLY A 226 17.61 -20.49 -5.95
CA GLY A 226 18.38 -20.41 -4.72
C GLY A 226 17.66 -21.04 -3.52
N LEU A 227 16.37 -20.76 -3.36
CA LEU A 227 15.55 -21.31 -2.28
C LEU A 227 15.33 -22.82 -2.42
N ARG A 228 15.08 -23.32 -3.65
CA ARG A 228 14.97 -24.75 -3.93
C ARG A 228 16.29 -25.48 -3.70
N GLY A 229 17.39 -24.93 -4.21
CA GLY A 229 18.74 -25.46 -4.00
C GLY A 229 19.15 -25.49 -2.53
N ALA A 230 18.58 -24.61 -1.70
CA ALA A 230 18.78 -24.59 -0.25
C ALA A 230 17.83 -25.52 0.54
N GLY A 231 16.91 -26.22 -0.13
CA GLY A 231 16.10 -27.29 0.47
C GLY A 231 14.61 -26.98 0.67
N LEU A 232 14.11 -25.85 0.16
CA LEU A 232 12.65 -25.67 0.06
C LEU A 232 12.07 -26.57 -1.05
N PRO A 233 10.89 -27.18 -0.83
CA PRO A 233 10.22 -27.99 -1.83
C PRO A 233 9.91 -27.24 -3.14
N ASP A 234 9.79 -27.99 -4.24
CA ASP A 234 9.39 -27.46 -5.55
C ASP A 234 7.98 -26.84 -5.51
N ASP A 235 7.07 -27.46 -4.75
CA ASP A 235 5.71 -27.01 -4.52
C ASP A 235 5.60 -25.93 -3.43
N TRP A 236 6.72 -25.40 -2.93
CA TRP A 236 6.67 -24.40 -1.86
C TRP A 236 5.98 -23.12 -2.33
N PRO A 237 5.00 -22.57 -1.57
CA PRO A 237 4.15 -21.50 -2.08
C PRO A 237 4.87 -20.16 -2.20
N ILE A 238 4.56 -19.46 -3.30
CA ILE A 238 5.06 -18.12 -3.61
C ILE A 238 3.97 -17.31 -4.30
N MET A 239 3.94 -16.01 -4.02
CA MET A 239 3.13 -15.06 -4.76
C MET A 239 3.89 -13.77 -5.07
N LEU A 240 3.55 -13.17 -6.20
CA LEU A 240 4.06 -11.89 -6.66
C LEU A 240 2.89 -10.92 -6.71
N VAL A 241 3.04 -9.74 -6.10
CA VAL A 241 2.02 -8.70 -6.11
C VAL A 241 2.61 -7.41 -6.65
N ALA A 242 2.16 -7.02 -7.83
CA ALA A 242 2.53 -5.77 -8.48
C ALA A 242 1.51 -4.68 -8.17
N LYS A 243 1.99 -3.44 -8.00
CA LYS A 243 1.16 -2.26 -7.71
C LYS A 243 0.19 -2.50 -6.54
N ALA A 244 0.68 -3.12 -5.46
CA ALA A 244 -0.13 -3.45 -4.30
C ALA A 244 -0.93 -2.24 -3.80
N SER A 245 -2.20 -2.46 -3.39
CA SER A 245 -3.21 -1.45 -3.01
C SER A 245 -3.75 -0.55 -4.12
N LEU A 246 -3.13 -0.47 -5.30
CA LEU A 246 -3.63 0.37 -6.39
C LEU A 246 -4.73 -0.34 -7.19
N PRO A 247 -5.59 0.40 -7.90
CA PRO A 247 -6.59 -0.18 -8.80
C PRO A 247 -6.00 -1.10 -9.88
N GLU A 248 -4.77 -0.84 -10.33
CA GLU A 248 -4.06 -1.67 -11.31
C GLU A 248 -3.26 -2.82 -10.66
N GLN A 249 -3.58 -3.20 -9.42
CA GLN A 249 -2.95 -4.33 -8.75
C GLN A 249 -3.08 -5.60 -9.60
N GLN A 250 -1.96 -6.32 -9.74
CA GLN A 250 -1.91 -7.62 -10.39
C GLN A 250 -1.19 -8.60 -9.50
N ALA A 251 -1.66 -9.84 -9.45
CA ALA A 251 -1.04 -10.89 -8.65
C ALA A 251 -0.85 -12.19 -9.43
N LEU A 252 0.28 -12.85 -9.17
CA LEU A 252 0.52 -14.24 -9.53
C LEU A 252 0.68 -15.06 -8.25
N VAL A 253 0.00 -16.19 -8.19
CA VAL A 253 0.12 -17.17 -7.11
C VAL A 253 0.54 -18.50 -7.72
N GLY A 254 1.49 -19.17 -7.09
CA GLY A 254 2.03 -20.44 -7.58
C GLY A 254 3.04 -21.05 -6.61
N THR A 255 4.00 -21.77 -7.16
CA THR A 255 5.03 -22.51 -6.45
C THR A 255 6.42 -22.09 -6.90
N LEU A 256 7.45 -22.39 -6.11
CA LEU A 256 8.83 -22.07 -6.50
C LEU A 256 9.22 -22.72 -7.83
N ALA A 257 8.66 -23.88 -8.18
CA ALA A 257 8.94 -24.55 -9.45
C ALA A 257 8.28 -23.89 -10.67
N ASP A 258 7.06 -23.36 -10.53
CA ASP A 258 6.29 -22.85 -11.68
C ASP A 258 6.36 -21.32 -11.87
N MET A 259 6.72 -20.57 -10.83
CA MET A 259 6.64 -19.12 -10.83
C MET A 259 7.49 -18.44 -11.93
N PRO A 260 8.73 -18.87 -12.22
CA PRO A 260 9.50 -18.36 -13.36
C PRO A 260 8.73 -18.40 -14.69
N LYS A 261 8.11 -19.54 -14.98
CA LYS A 261 7.33 -19.74 -16.21
C LYS A 261 6.08 -18.87 -16.20
N ARG A 262 5.34 -18.84 -15.09
CA ARG A 262 4.14 -18.00 -14.94
C ARG A 262 4.44 -16.53 -15.15
N LEU A 263 5.54 -16.02 -14.60
CA LEU A 263 5.94 -14.63 -14.78
C LEU A 263 6.32 -14.32 -16.24
N ALA A 264 6.92 -15.28 -16.95
CA ALA A 264 7.22 -15.12 -18.37
C ALA A 264 5.95 -15.08 -19.23
N GLU A 265 4.94 -15.91 -18.90
CA GLU A 265 3.64 -15.95 -19.58
C GLU A 265 2.75 -14.75 -19.22
N HIS A 266 2.85 -14.26 -17.99
CA HIS A 266 2.10 -13.13 -17.45
C HIS A 266 3.03 -12.09 -16.79
N PRO A 267 3.76 -11.29 -17.59
CA PRO A 267 4.69 -10.31 -17.05
C PRO A 267 4.01 -9.28 -16.15
N LEU A 268 4.52 -9.13 -14.93
CA LEU A 268 4.02 -8.14 -13.98
C LEU A 268 4.79 -6.82 -14.08
N PRO A 269 4.13 -5.67 -13.84
CA PRO A 269 4.81 -4.38 -13.79
C PRO A 269 5.57 -4.18 -12.46
N SER A 270 6.53 -3.25 -12.47
CA SER A 270 7.09 -2.70 -11.22
C SER A 270 6.27 -1.50 -10.71
N PRO A 271 6.23 -1.24 -9.39
CA PRO A 271 6.86 -2.01 -8.32
C PRO A 271 6.11 -3.32 -8.03
N CYS A 272 6.86 -4.35 -7.64
CA CYS A 272 6.34 -5.67 -7.27
C CYS A 272 7.03 -6.18 -6.01
N VAL A 273 6.26 -6.79 -5.11
CA VAL A 273 6.74 -7.48 -3.91
C VAL A 273 6.52 -8.99 -4.09
N ILE A 274 7.46 -9.80 -3.59
CA ILE A 274 7.42 -11.25 -3.66
C ILE A 274 7.24 -11.77 -2.24
N LEU A 275 6.26 -12.65 -2.01
CA LEU A 275 6.05 -13.32 -0.73
C LEU A 275 6.23 -14.82 -0.93
N VAL A 276 7.07 -15.44 -0.12
CA VAL A 276 7.35 -16.89 -0.15
C VAL A 276 7.05 -17.46 1.23
N GLY A 277 6.27 -18.52 1.29
CA GLY A 277 5.90 -19.14 2.57
C GLY A 277 4.53 -19.78 2.53
N SER A 278 4.31 -20.72 3.44
CA SER A 278 3.07 -21.49 3.54
C SER A 278 1.81 -20.63 3.75
N VAL A 279 1.92 -19.39 4.25
CA VAL A 279 0.80 -18.44 4.39
C VAL A 279 0.11 -18.12 3.05
N VAL A 280 0.81 -18.26 1.92
CA VAL A 280 0.26 -18.01 0.59
C VAL A 280 -0.86 -19.02 0.25
N ASN A 281 -0.85 -20.23 0.82
CA ASN A 281 -1.94 -21.20 0.64
C ASN A 281 -3.29 -20.70 1.15
N LEU A 282 -3.30 -19.68 2.03
CA LEU A 282 -4.52 -19.10 2.57
C LEU A 282 -5.26 -18.21 1.57
N VAL A 283 -4.62 -17.81 0.45
CA VAL A 283 -5.25 -16.95 -0.58
C VAL A 283 -6.54 -17.58 -1.11
N ALA A 284 -6.50 -18.88 -1.45
CA ALA A 284 -7.63 -19.61 -2.02
C ALA A 284 -8.84 -19.74 -1.06
N GLN A 285 -8.60 -19.63 0.25
CA GLN A 285 -9.62 -19.81 1.29
C GLN A 285 -10.07 -18.48 1.90
N SER A 286 -9.48 -17.36 1.50
CA SER A 286 -9.71 -16.09 2.17
C SER A 286 -11.07 -15.48 1.83
N PRO A 287 -11.91 -15.16 2.83
CA PRO A 287 -13.17 -14.47 2.60
C PRO A 287 -12.97 -13.00 2.24
N ALA A 288 -11.78 -12.44 2.47
CA ALA A 288 -11.46 -11.06 2.13
C ALA A 288 -11.27 -10.84 0.61
N ASN A 289 -11.20 -11.92 -0.18
CA ASN A 289 -10.99 -11.89 -1.63
C ASN A 289 -12.29 -11.77 -2.46
N ALA A 290 -13.45 -11.73 -1.80
CA ALA A 290 -14.77 -11.78 -2.46
C ALA A 290 -15.06 -10.63 -3.45
N ASN A 291 -14.30 -9.53 -3.41
CA ASN A 291 -14.40 -8.40 -4.35
C ASN A 291 -13.12 -8.17 -5.20
N GLY A 292 -12.06 -9.00 -5.05
CA GLY A 292 -10.71 -8.74 -5.58
C GLY A 292 -10.19 -9.72 -6.64
N LEU A 293 -10.97 -10.74 -7.04
CA LEU A 293 -10.56 -11.77 -8.00
C LEU A 293 -10.27 -11.24 -9.43
N ALA A 294 -10.65 -10.00 -9.75
CA ALA A 294 -10.46 -9.43 -11.08
C ALA A 294 -8.98 -9.23 -11.49
N GLY A 295 -8.03 -9.33 -10.55
CA GLY A 295 -6.59 -9.14 -10.80
C GLY A 295 -5.69 -10.31 -10.38
N ILE A 296 -6.26 -11.43 -9.92
CA ILE A 296 -5.49 -12.62 -9.55
C ILE A 296 -5.46 -13.56 -10.77
N ILE A 297 -4.28 -13.80 -11.32
CA ILE A 297 -4.08 -14.80 -12.36
C ILE A 297 -3.73 -16.12 -11.66
N GLU A 298 -4.77 -16.88 -11.29
CA GLU A 298 -4.62 -18.24 -10.76
C GLU A 298 -4.55 -19.24 -11.92
N ALA A 299 -3.74 -20.30 -11.78
CA ALA A 299 -4.11 -21.56 -12.43
C ALA A 299 -4.54 -22.50 -11.31
N VAL A 300 -5.84 -22.79 -11.31
CA VAL A 300 -6.47 -23.85 -10.54
C VAL A 300 -5.80 -25.18 -10.93
N ASP A 301 -5.12 -25.78 -9.96
CA ASP A 301 -5.24 -27.21 -9.61
C ASP A 301 -4.40 -27.47 -8.35
N LEU A 302 -4.94 -27.04 -7.19
CA LEU A 302 -4.59 -27.66 -5.92
C LEU A 302 -5.50 -28.90 -5.78
N THR A 303 -5.07 -30.02 -6.35
CA THR A 303 -5.67 -31.34 -6.09
C THR A 303 -4.85 -32.08 -5.04
#